data_AF-A0AAV0A809-F1
#
_entry.id   AF-A0AAV0A809-F1
#
_cell.length_a   1.000
_cell.length_b   1.000
_cell.length_c   1.000
_cell.angle_alpha   90.00
_cell.angle_beta   90.00
_cell.angle_gamma   90.00
#
_symmetry.space_group_name_H-M   'P 1'
#
loop_
_entity.id
_entity.type
_entity.pdbx_description
1 polymer ?
#
loop_
_entity_poly.entity_id
_entity_poly.type
_entity_poly.pdbx_seq_one_letter_code
_entity_poly.pdbx_strand_id
1 'polypeptide(L)' 'MPGGAPWSAYLKMLSSSLLAMCAGAQAVHWYYRPDLTIPEIPPKPGELKTELLGLKEKPHKPQISQQ' A
#
# COMPACT_ATOMS: atom_id res chain seq x y z
N MET A 1 -2.00 39.76 -0.10
CA MET A 1 -1.79 38.30 -0.05
C MET A 1 -2.07 37.82 1.36
N PRO A 2 -2.73 36.65 1.55
CA PRO A 2 -2.97 36.12 2.89
C PRO A 2 -1.65 36.02 3.66
N GLY A 3 -1.62 36.45 4.92
CA GLY A 3 -0.46 36.34 5.83
C GLY A 3 0.83 37.09 5.44
N GLY A 4 0.83 37.90 4.37
CA GLY A 4 2.03 38.63 3.91
C GLY A 4 3.07 37.80 3.16
N ALA A 5 2.82 36.50 2.93
CA ALA A 5 3.73 35.62 2.21
C ALA A 5 3.50 35.66 0.68
N PRO A 6 4.54 35.44 -0.15
CA PRO A 6 4.41 35.34 -1.59
C PRO A 6 3.51 34.18 -2.01
N TRP A 7 2.67 34.35 -3.04
CA TRP A 7 1.80 33.28 -3.57
C TRP A 7 2.60 32.02 -3.95
N SER A 8 3.82 32.22 -4.43
CA SER A 8 4.76 31.15 -4.74
C SER A 8 5.16 30.31 -3.52
N ALA A 9 5.16 30.87 -2.29
CA ALA A 9 5.42 30.10 -1.08
C ALA A 9 4.29 29.09 -0.79
N TYR A 10 3.04 29.50 -0.98
CA TYR A 10 1.89 28.59 -0.84
C TYR A 10 1.92 27.48 -1.90
N LEU A 11 2.23 27.81 -3.15
CA LEU A 11 2.38 26.82 -4.21
C LEU A 11 3.52 25.84 -3.95
N LYS A 12 4.66 26.32 -3.41
CA LYS A 12 5.79 25.46 -3.00
C LYS A 12 5.39 24.52 -1.86
N MET A 13 4.65 25.00 -0.88
CA MET A 13 4.17 24.16 0.22
C MET A 13 3.19 23.09 -0.29
N LEU A 14 2.24 23.48 -1.14
CA LEU A 14 1.27 22.55 -1.73
C LEU A 14 1.98 21.47 -2.56
N SER A 15 2.90 21.87 -3.45
CA SER A 15 3.63 20.91 -4.28
C SER A 15 4.53 20.01 -3.44
N SER A 16 5.19 20.53 -2.40
CA SER A 16 5.98 19.73 -1.47
C SER A 16 5.14 18.71 -0.71
N SER A 17 3.92 19.06 -0.30
CA SER A 17 3.00 18.15 0.39
C SER A 17 2.59 16.99 -0.52
N LEU A 18 2.19 17.30 -1.77
CA LEU A 18 1.84 16.29 -2.76
C LEU A 18 3.03 15.39 -3.10
N LEU A 19 4.24 15.97 -3.25
CA LEU A 19 5.45 15.18 -3.49
C LEU A 19 5.75 14.22 -2.35
N ALA A 20 5.62 14.67 -1.10
CA ALA A 20 5.82 13.83 0.08
C ALA A 20 4.82 12.66 0.11
N MET A 21 3.56 12.91 -0.24
CA MET A 21 2.54 11.87 -0.36
C MET A 21 2.89 10.83 -1.43
N CYS A 22 3.28 11.28 -2.63
CA CYS A 22 3.70 10.40 -3.72
C CYS A 22 4.95 9.59 -3.36
N ALA A 23 5.95 10.22 -2.75
CA ALA A 23 7.17 9.54 -2.30
C ALA A 23 6.87 8.49 -1.23
N GLY A 24 5.98 8.80 -0.28
CA GLY A 24 5.53 7.86 0.74
C GLY A 24 4.81 6.64 0.13
N ALA A 25 3.89 6.88 -0.81
CA ALA A 25 3.22 5.80 -1.55
C ALA A 25 4.24 4.93 -2.30
N GLN A 26 5.19 5.54 -3.02
CA GLN A 26 6.22 4.80 -3.72
C GLN A 26 7.08 3.99 -2.75
N ALA A 27 7.48 4.55 -1.61
CA ALA A 27 8.28 3.84 -0.61
C ALA A 27 7.59 2.58 -0.08
N VAL A 28 6.28 2.64 0.22
CA VAL A 28 5.54 1.44 0.67
C VAL A 28 5.39 0.42 -0.45
N HIS A 29 5.20 0.85 -1.69
CA HIS A 29 5.16 -0.04 -2.85
C HIS A 29 6.52 -0.73 -3.10
N TRP A 30 7.64 -0.04 -2.90
CA TRP A 30 8.97 -0.65 -3.00
C TRP A 30 9.27 -1.59 -1.83
N TYR A 31 8.89 -1.19 -0.61
CA TYR A 31 9.20 -1.95 0.61
C TYR A 31 8.39 -3.23 0.73
N TYR A 32 7.08 -3.17 0.46
CA TYR A 32 6.18 -4.33 0.58
C TYR A 32 5.97 -5.08 -0.74
N ARG A 33 6.44 -4.52 -1.88
CA ARG A 33 6.35 -5.08 -3.23
C ARG A 33 5.06 -5.91 -3.44
N PRO A 34 3.88 -5.29 -3.30
CA PRO A 34 2.62 -6.02 -3.42
C PRO A 34 2.52 -6.69 -4.79
N ASP A 35 2.02 -7.92 -4.81
CA ASP A 35 1.69 -8.58 -6.05
C ASP A 35 0.45 -7.91 -6.63
N LEU A 36 0.63 -7.19 -7.74
CA LEU A 36 -0.44 -6.50 -8.47
C LEU A 36 -1.07 -7.39 -9.54
N THR A 37 -0.87 -8.71 -9.49
CA THR A 37 -1.49 -9.63 -10.44
C THR A 37 -3.02 -9.61 -10.28
N ILE A 38 -3.69 -8.93 -11.21
CA ILE A 38 -5.16 -8.91 -11.29
C ILE A 38 -5.57 -10.16 -12.08
N PRO A 39 -6.45 -11.03 -11.54
CA PRO A 39 -6.98 -12.14 -12.31
C PRO A 39 -7.86 -11.61 -13.46
N GLU A 40 -7.61 -12.09 -14.68
CA GLU A 40 -8.43 -11.79 -15.88
C GLU A 40 -9.92 -12.10 -15.68
N ILE A 41 -10.21 -13.15 -14.89
CA ILE A 41 -11.57 -13.55 -14.56
C ILE A 41 -11.94 -12.92 -13.21
N PRO A 42 -12.96 -12.05 -13.16
CA PRO A 42 -13.40 -11.47 -11.90
C PRO A 42 -13.89 -12.59 -10.97
N PRO A 43 -13.55 -12.55 -9.67
CA PRO A 43 -14.02 -13.53 -8.70
C PRO A 43 -15.54 -13.47 -8.59
N LYS A 44 -16.17 -14.61 -8.29
CA LYS A 44 -17.62 -14.65 -8.08
C LYS A 44 -18.00 -13.73 -6.90
N PRO A 45 -19.20 -13.14 -6.92
CA PRO A 45 -19.69 -12.34 -5.79
C PRO A 45 -19.59 -13.14 -4.48
N GLY A 46 -18.78 -12.66 -3.53
CA GLY A 46 -18.53 -13.34 -2.24
C GLY A 46 -17.24 -14.17 -2.14
N GLU A 47 -16.51 -14.41 -3.25
CA GLU A 47 -15.20 -15.11 -3.25
C GLU A 47 -14.01 -14.15 -3.38
N LEU A 48 -14.25 -12.84 -3.32
CA LEU A 48 -13.21 -11.84 -3.43
C LEU A 48 -12.31 -11.96 -2.18
N LYS A 49 -11.14 -12.58 -2.35
CA LYS A 49 -10.13 -12.71 -1.31
C LYS A 49 -9.54 -11.33 -1.03
N THR A 50 -10.19 -10.59 -0.14
CA THR A 50 -9.71 -9.32 0.41
C THR A 50 -8.71 -9.52 1.54
N GLU A 51 -8.14 -10.74 1.68
CA GLU A 51 -7.13 -11.00 2.69
C GLU A 51 -6.01 -9.97 2.54
N LEU A 52 -5.75 -9.23 3.63
CA LEU A 52 -4.58 -8.36 3.73
C LEU A 52 -3.37 -9.20 3.36
N LEU A 53 -2.71 -8.86 2.25
CA LEU A 53 -1.58 -9.60 1.65
C LEU A 53 -0.43 -9.96 2.64
N GLY A 54 -0.43 -9.38 3.86
CA GLY A 54 0.52 -9.65 4.94
C GLY A 54 0.06 -10.61 6.04
N LEU A 55 -1.20 -11.03 6.09
CA LEU A 55 -1.72 -11.96 7.11
C LEU A 55 -1.71 -13.40 6.59
N LYS A 56 -0.60 -13.80 5.96
CA LYS A 56 -0.34 -15.20 5.62
C LYS A 56 -0.05 -15.92 6.93
N GLU A 57 -1.08 -16.47 7.57
CA GLU A 57 -0.89 -17.37 8.70
C GLU A 57 0.08 -18.47 8.27
N LYS A 58 1.27 -18.48 8.90
CA LYS A 58 2.24 -19.56 8.72
C LYS A 58 1.48 -20.85 9.06
N PRO A 59 1.40 -21.84 8.16
CA PRO A 59 0.83 -23.12 8.54
C PRO A 59 1.74 -23.70 9.62
N HIS A 60 1.26 -23.66 10.86
CA HIS A 60 1.83 -24.42 11.96
C HIS A 60 1.70 -25.88 11.56
N LYS A 61 2.80 -26.48 11.10
CA LYS A 61 2.86 -27.90 10.76
C LYS A 61 2.97 -28.63 12.11
N PRO A 62 1.93 -29.34 12.59
CA PRO A 62 2.14 -30.25 13.70
C PRO A 62 3.14 -31.30 13.22
N GLN A 63 4.36 -31.23 13.78
CA GLN A 63 5.33 -32.31 13.72
C GLN A 63 4.69 -33.52 14.41
N ILE A 64 4.08 -34.41 13.62
CA ILE A 64 3.63 -35.69 14.11
C ILE A 64 4.89 -36.54 14.30
N SER A 65 5.31 -36.65 15.56
CA SER A 65 6.28 -37.62 16.04
C SER A 65 5.76 -39.03 15.74
N GLN A 66 6.48 -39.77 14.91
CA GLN A 66 6.37 -41.23 14.79
C GLN A 66 7.78 -41.80 14.72
N GLN A 67 8.25 -42.32 15.85
CA GLN A 67 9.25 -43.38 15.95
C GLN A 67 8.72 -44.39 16.97
#